data_AF-A0A1J4YUW4-F1
#
_entry.id   AF-A0A1J4YUW4-F1
#
_cell.length_a   1.000
_cell.length_b   1.000
_cell.length_c   1.000
_cell.angle_alpha   90.00
_cell.angle_beta   90.00
_cell.angle_gamma   90.00
#
_symmetry.space_group_name_H-M   'P 1'
#
loop_
_entity.id
_entity.type
_entity.pdbx_description
1 polymer ?
#
loop_
_entity_poly.entity_id
_entity_poly.type
_entity_poly.pdbx_seq_one_letter_code
_entity_poly.pdbx_strand_id
1 'polypeptide(L)'
;MEKLRDVKNGVFRNYINRLAVFLTVVGFFIFVFNITGYAENKPSKRNLKQDSELLNLQVNHPSKFKVDYTLRKMQSGKGKGFSAFGSKTNKDETKAEIAVNILDSNFHPIRTYVLRDIKKIKNTQTLWDGRDMHDREMPSGDYYASLSIIYSDGKKETKFFRFKKND
;
A
#
# COMPACT_ATOMS: atom_id res chain seq x y z
N MET A 1 -16.22 -41.49 40.07
CA MET A 1 -15.98 -40.96 38.71
C MET A 1 -16.52 -39.54 38.47
N GLU A 2 -17.24 -38.91 39.40
CA GLU A 2 -17.82 -37.55 39.20
C GLU A 2 -16.79 -36.41 39.15
N LYS A 3 -15.70 -36.48 39.90
CA LYS A 3 -14.71 -35.38 39.98
C LYS A 3 -13.97 -35.06 38.67
N LEU A 4 -13.89 -36.00 37.72
CA LEU A 4 -13.21 -35.77 36.44
C LEU A 4 -14.10 -35.08 35.40
N ARG A 5 -15.43 -35.05 35.61
CA ARG A 5 -16.36 -34.41 34.69
C ARG A 5 -16.38 -32.88 34.87
N ASP A 6 -16.11 -32.41 36.09
CA ASP A 6 -16.18 -30.99 36.44
C ASP A 6 -14.96 -30.19 35.94
N VAL A 7 -13.76 -30.79 35.98
CA VAL A 7 -12.52 -30.14 35.53
C VAL A 7 -12.51 -29.87 34.01
N LYS A 8 -13.13 -30.75 33.21
CA LYS A 8 -13.19 -30.56 31.75
C LYS A 8 -14.09 -29.39 31.34
N ASN A 9 -15.12 -29.09 32.13
CA ASN A 9 -16.05 -28.00 31.84
C ASN A 9 -15.43 -26.62 32.09
N GLY A 10 -14.55 -26.49 33.08
CA GLY A 10 -13.85 -25.23 33.37
C GLY A 10 -12.87 -24.82 32.26
N VAL A 11 -12.09 -25.77 31.74
CA VAL A 11 -11.11 -25.50 30.66
C VAL A 11 -11.81 -25.11 29.36
N PHE A 12 -12.92 -25.77 29.02
CA PHE A 12 -13.68 -25.49 27.81
C PHE A 12 -14.32 -24.09 27.84
N ARG A 13 -14.88 -23.67 28.97
CA ARG A 13 -15.43 -22.31 29.14
C ARG A 13 -14.37 -21.21 28.99
N ASN A 14 -13.17 -21.44 29.54
CA ASN A 14 -12.06 -20.49 29.36
C ASN A 14 -11.61 -20.37 27.90
N TYR A 15 -11.64 -21.46 27.13
CA TYR A 15 -11.31 -21.42 25.71
C TYR A 15 -12.36 -20.65 24.89
N ILE A 16 -13.66 -20.89 25.14
CA ILE A 16 -14.76 -20.18 24.46
C ILE A 16 -14.69 -18.67 24.74
N ASN A 17 -14.47 -18.27 26.00
CA ASN A 17 -14.39 -16.86 26.36
C ASN A 17 -13.20 -16.15 25.67
N ARG A 18 -12.05 -16.82 25.56
CA ARG A 18 -10.89 -16.27 24.82
C ARG A 18 -11.15 -16.16 23.32
N LEU A 19 -11.83 -17.14 22.73
CA LEU A 19 -12.20 -17.11 21.32
C LEU A 19 -13.19 -15.98 21.02
N ALA A 20 -14.18 -15.76 21.89
CA ALA A 20 -15.14 -14.67 21.74
C ALA A 20 -14.47 -13.30 21.79
N VAL A 21 -13.58 -13.06 22.76
CA VAL A 21 -12.81 -11.80 22.85
C VAL A 21 -11.94 -11.59 21.61
N PHE A 22 -11.29 -12.64 21.11
CA PHE A 22 -10.47 -12.57 19.90
C PHE A 22 -11.30 -12.20 18.67
N LEU A 23 -12.47 -12.82 18.47
CA LEU A 23 -13.37 -12.51 17.36
C LEU A 23 -13.91 -11.08 17.41
N THR A 24 -14.23 -10.55 18.60
CA THR A 24 -14.69 -9.17 18.76
C THR A 24 -13.60 -8.15 18.41
N VAL A 25 -12.35 -8.42 18.81
CA VAL A 25 -11.21 -7.55 18.47
C VAL A 25 -10.93 -7.59 16.97
N VAL A 26 -10.87 -8.78 16.36
CA VAL A 26 -10.63 -8.91 14.91
C VAL A 26 -11.76 -8.28 14.09
N GLY A 27 -13.02 -8.48 14.49
CA GLY A 27 -14.18 -7.86 13.85
C GLY A 27 -14.15 -6.33 13.93
N PHE A 28 -13.74 -5.77 15.07
CA PHE A 28 -13.60 -4.32 15.24
C PHE A 28 -12.50 -3.75 14.33
N PHE A 29 -11.37 -4.43 14.17
CA PHE A 29 -10.32 -4.00 13.24
C PHE A 29 -10.79 -4.00 11.78
N ILE A 30 -11.48 -5.05 11.33
CA ILE A 30 -12.02 -5.10 9.95
C ILE A 30 -13.05 -3.98 9.71
N PHE A 31 -13.86 -3.65 10.71
CA PHE A 31 -14.85 -2.58 10.63
C PHE A 31 -14.19 -1.19 10.53
N VAL A 32 -13.17 -0.90 11.35
CA VAL A 32 -12.45 0.39 11.32
C VAL A 32 -11.71 0.60 9.99
N PHE A 33 -11.13 -0.45 9.42
CA PHE A 33 -10.47 -0.38 8.11
C PHE A 33 -11.46 -0.12 6.96
N ASN A 34 -12.69 -0.62 7.05
CA ASN A 34 -13.72 -0.35 6.03
C ASN A 34 -14.27 1.09 6.10
N ILE A 35 -14.43 1.66 7.30
CA ILE A 35 -15.00 3.01 7.46
C ILE A 35 -13.99 4.11 7.08
N THR A 36 -12.69 3.90 7.32
CA THR A 36 -11.66 4.91 7.03
C THR A 36 -11.14 4.87 5.58
N GLY A 37 -11.53 3.87 4.79
CA GLY A 37 -11.05 3.64 3.42
C GLY A 37 -11.70 4.47 2.30
N TYR A 38 -12.81 5.18 2.56
CA TYR A 38 -13.58 5.89 1.51
C TYR A 38 -13.80 7.39 1.79
N ALA A 39 -12.88 8.04 2.50
CA ALA A 39 -12.81 9.49 2.42
C ALA A 39 -12.23 9.87 1.04
N GLU A 40 -13.13 10.10 0.09
CA GLU A 40 -12.87 10.56 -1.26
C GLU A 40 -12.15 11.93 -1.19
N ASN A 41 -10.83 11.90 -1.07
CA ASN A 41 -9.99 13.08 -1.18
C ASN A 41 -10.04 13.56 -2.63
N LYS A 42 -11.04 14.41 -2.94
CA LYS A 42 -11.09 15.13 -4.22
C LYS A 42 -9.77 15.89 -4.35
N PRO A 43 -8.98 15.66 -5.42
CA PRO A 43 -7.67 16.28 -5.56
C PRO A 43 -7.81 17.81 -5.56
N SER A 44 -7.22 18.44 -4.54
CA SER A 44 -7.14 19.90 -4.45
C SER A 44 -6.38 20.43 -5.67
N LYS A 45 -7.02 21.30 -6.45
CA LYS A 45 -6.45 21.98 -7.64
C LYS A 45 -5.40 23.04 -7.25
N ARG A 46 -4.49 22.76 -6.32
CA ARG A 46 -3.32 23.61 -6.11
C ARG A 46 -2.24 23.24 -7.12
N ASN A 47 -1.69 24.26 -7.76
CA ASN A 47 -0.67 24.21 -8.81
C ASN A 47 0.46 23.21 -8.51
N LEU A 48 0.28 21.97 -8.95
CA LEU A 48 1.24 20.87 -8.85
C LEU A 48 2.10 20.78 -10.14
N LYS A 49 2.48 21.93 -10.70
CA LYS A 49 3.14 21.99 -12.01
C LYS A 49 4.65 21.70 -11.95
N GLN A 50 5.22 21.50 -10.76
CA GLN A 50 6.68 21.40 -10.59
C GLN A 50 7.19 20.06 -10.00
N ASP A 51 6.32 19.24 -9.41
CA ASP A 51 6.71 17.97 -8.77
C ASP A 51 6.25 16.70 -9.53
N SER A 52 5.52 16.86 -10.64
CA SER A 52 4.90 15.74 -11.34
C SER A 52 5.84 14.91 -12.23
N GLU A 53 7.10 15.35 -12.45
CA GLU A 53 8.10 14.66 -13.28
C GLU A 53 8.70 13.38 -12.65
N LEU A 54 8.39 13.08 -11.39
CA LEU A 54 9.01 11.99 -10.63
C LEU A 54 8.57 10.58 -11.07
N LEU A 55 7.61 10.46 -12.00
CA LEU A 55 6.96 9.20 -12.32
C LEU A 55 6.61 9.13 -13.80
N ASN A 56 7.54 8.56 -14.58
CA ASN A 56 7.31 8.19 -15.97
C ASN A 56 6.97 6.71 -16.03
N LEU A 57 5.67 6.43 -16.09
CA LEU A 57 5.18 5.08 -16.26
C LEU A 57 5.00 4.82 -17.77
N GLN A 58 5.77 3.88 -18.32
CA GLN A 58 5.66 3.50 -19.73
C GLN A 58 4.95 2.16 -19.84
N VAL A 59 3.74 2.16 -20.38
CA VAL A 59 3.03 0.93 -20.74
C VAL A 59 3.47 0.53 -22.14
N ASN A 60 4.50 -0.33 -22.23
CA ASN A 60 5.09 -0.72 -23.52
C ASN A 60 4.43 -1.96 -24.15
N HIS A 61 3.50 -2.65 -23.45
CA HIS A 61 2.77 -3.80 -24.01
C HIS A 61 1.38 -3.97 -23.35
N PRO A 62 0.32 -4.33 -24.10
CA PRO A 62 -1.03 -4.50 -23.53
C PRO A 62 -1.14 -5.62 -22.50
N SER A 63 -0.33 -6.67 -22.62
CA SER A 63 -0.28 -7.81 -21.69
C SER A 63 0.83 -7.71 -20.63
N LYS A 64 1.67 -6.65 -20.68
CA LYS A 64 2.79 -6.47 -19.74
C LYS A 64 2.84 -5.03 -19.29
N PHE A 65 2.30 -4.78 -18.11
CA PHE A 65 2.39 -3.50 -17.46
C PHE A 65 3.80 -3.29 -16.92
N LYS A 66 4.45 -2.18 -17.31
CA LYS A 66 5.79 -1.83 -16.85
C LYS A 66 5.72 -0.54 -16.04
N VAL A 67 6.17 -0.62 -14.80
CA VAL A 67 6.33 0.54 -13.91
C VAL A 67 7.80 0.85 -13.83
N ASP A 68 8.24 1.91 -14.52
CA ASP A 68 9.54 2.50 -14.27
C ASP A 68 9.34 3.66 -13.27
N TYR A 69 10.16 3.69 -12.23
CA TYR A 69 10.17 4.81 -11.30
C TYR A 69 11.62 5.30 -11.18
N THR A 70 11.80 6.63 -11.26
CA THR A 70 13.11 7.26 -11.08
C THR A 70 13.00 8.23 -9.93
N LEU A 71 13.56 7.86 -8.78
CA LEU A 71 13.66 8.78 -7.66
C LEU A 71 14.79 9.76 -7.92
N ARG A 72 14.48 10.93 -8.49
CA ARG A 72 15.39 12.07 -8.37
C ARG A 72 15.52 12.36 -6.87
N LYS A 73 16.76 12.43 -6.37
CA LYS A 73 17.04 12.86 -4.99
C LYS A 73 16.24 14.14 -4.74
N MET A 74 15.23 14.07 -3.88
CA MET A 74 14.60 15.27 -3.34
C MET A 74 15.73 16.02 -2.61
N GLN A 75 16.33 17.00 -3.28
CA GLN A 75 17.22 17.91 -2.60
C GLN A 75 16.33 18.71 -1.66
N SER A 76 16.29 18.31 -0.39
CA SER A 76 15.79 19.10 0.72
C SER A 76 16.22 20.54 0.46
N GLY A 77 15.25 21.40 0.15
CA GLY A 77 15.49 22.79 -0.22
C GLY A 77 16.47 23.38 0.77
N LYS A 78 17.63 23.79 0.27
CA LYS A 78 18.70 24.37 1.08
C LYS A 78 18.20 25.75 1.51
N GLY A 79 17.39 25.79 2.56
CA GLY A 79 16.94 27.02 3.19
C GLY A 79 18.18 27.81 3.60
N LYS A 80 18.43 28.93 2.92
CA LYS A 80 19.45 29.89 3.33
C LYS A 80 18.94 30.59 4.59
N GLY A 81 19.46 30.22 5.75
CA GLY A 81 19.26 31.03 6.97
C GLY A 81 19.37 30.26 8.27
N PHE A 82 20.29 30.72 9.12
CA PHE A 82 20.46 30.42 10.54
C PHE A 82 21.10 29.09 10.94
N SER A 83 22.43 29.09 10.88
CA SER A 83 23.31 28.22 11.66
C SER A 83 23.59 28.85 13.03
N ALA A 84 23.00 28.33 14.10
CA ALA A 84 23.55 28.41 15.47
C ALA A 84 22.74 27.55 16.46
N PHE A 85 22.67 26.22 16.27
CA PHE A 85 22.51 25.28 17.39
C PHE A 85 22.84 23.88 16.88
N GLY A 86 23.91 23.28 17.43
CA GLY A 86 24.45 21.98 17.04
C GLY A 86 23.51 20.83 17.43
N SER A 87 22.42 20.65 16.68
CA SER A 87 21.65 19.42 16.69
C SER A 87 22.43 18.38 15.87
N LYS A 88 22.88 17.31 16.52
CA LYS A 88 23.29 16.08 15.84
C LYS A 88 22.06 15.56 15.11
N THR A 89 21.90 15.92 13.85
CA THR A 89 20.84 15.39 13.01
C THR A 89 21.09 13.90 12.86
N ASN A 90 20.31 13.12 13.60
CA ASN A 90 20.20 11.71 13.36
C ASN A 90 19.79 11.59 11.89
N LYS A 91 20.66 10.96 11.09
CA LYS A 91 20.44 10.73 9.67
C LYS A 91 19.38 9.64 9.56
N ASP A 92 18.18 9.94 10.00
CA ASP A 92 17.02 9.10 9.85
C ASP A 92 16.71 9.08 8.36
N GLU A 93 17.16 8.00 7.75
CA GLU A 93 16.95 7.71 6.36
C GLU A 93 15.45 7.64 6.16
N THR A 94 14.90 8.56 5.37
CA THR A 94 13.46 8.62 5.10
C THR A 94 13.01 7.28 4.51
N LYS A 95 12.41 6.45 5.37
CA LYS A 95 11.79 5.19 4.99
C LYS A 95 10.46 5.54 4.35
N ALA A 96 10.43 5.56 3.02
CA ALA A 96 9.16 5.50 2.32
C ALA A 96 8.89 4.06 1.89
N GLU A 97 7.61 3.73 1.75
CA GLU A 97 7.11 2.46 1.25
C GLU A 97 6.36 2.73 -0.07
N ILE A 98 6.59 1.88 -1.07
CA ILE A 98 5.90 1.99 -2.36
C ILE A 98 4.94 0.81 -2.47
N ALA A 99 3.66 1.11 -2.68
CA ALA A 99 2.62 0.12 -2.92
C ALA A 99 2.07 0.26 -4.35
N VAL A 100 2.10 -0.83 -5.11
CA VAL A 100 1.48 -0.93 -6.43
C VAL A 100 0.28 -1.85 -6.32
N ASN A 101 -0.92 -1.34 -6.57
CA ASN A 101 -2.12 -2.16 -6.64
C ASN A 101 -2.58 -2.27 -8.10
N ILE A 102 -2.97 -3.47 -8.51
CA ILE A 102 -3.76 -3.70 -9.72
C ILE A 102 -5.21 -3.76 -9.28
N LEU A 103 -6.08 -3.04 -9.99
CA LEU A 103 -7.49 -2.87 -9.69
C LEU A 103 -8.34 -3.32 -10.89
N ASP A 104 -9.52 -3.87 -10.61
CA ASP A 104 -10.54 -4.17 -11.61
C ASP A 104 -11.27 -2.90 -12.09
N SER A 105 -12.27 -3.07 -12.96
CA SER A 105 -13.10 -1.98 -13.50
C SER A 105 -13.94 -1.24 -12.45
N ASN A 106 -14.15 -1.85 -11.27
CA ASN A 106 -14.86 -1.29 -10.13
C ASN A 106 -13.90 -0.71 -9.09
N PHE A 107 -12.61 -0.56 -9.42
CA PHE A 107 -11.54 -0.11 -8.53
C PHE A 107 -11.28 -1.03 -7.32
N HIS A 108 -11.68 -2.29 -7.37
CA HIS A 108 -11.32 -3.26 -6.33
C HIS A 108 -9.90 -3.80 -6.56
N PRO A 109 -9.06 -3.86 -5.52
CA PRO A 109 -7.71 -4.40 -5.64
C PRO A 109 -7.74 -5.92 -5.86
N ILE A 110 -7.14 -6.36 -6.97
CA ILE A 110 -7.01 -7.78 -7.34
C ILE A 110 -5.60 -8.31 -7.12
N ARG A 111 -4.60 -7.43 -7.02
CA ARG A 111 -3.21 -7.76 -6.74
C ARG A 111 -2.50 -6.57 -6.11
N THR A 112 -1.66 -6.81 -5.11
CA THR A 112 -0.88 -5.77 -4.43
C THR A 112 0.59 -6.18 -4.36
N TYR A 113 1.48 -5.27 -4.75
CA TYR A 113 2.91 -5.38 -4.62
C TYR A 113 3.41 -4.31 -3.67
N VAL A 114 4.15 -4.72 -2.64
CA VAL A 114 4.75 -3.82 -1.66
C VAL A 114 6.26 -3.86 -1.81
N LEU A 115 6.83 -2.72 -2.14
CA LEU A 115 8.26 -2.53 -2.34
C LEU A 115 8.82 -1.77 -1.13
N ARG A 116 9.61 -2.48 -0.33
CA ARG A 116 10.33 -1.94 0.83
C ARG A 116 11.79 -1.66 0.44
N ASP A 117 12.46 -0.79 1.20
CA ASP A 117 13.87 -0.41 1.00
C ASP A 117 14.15 0.30 -0.33
N ILE A 118 13.57 1.49 -0.48
CA ILE A 118 13.64 2.33 -1.67
C ILE A 118 15.06 2.56 -2.21
N LYS A 119 16.09 2.49 -1.34
CA LYS A 119 17.48 2.64 -1.75
C LYS A 119 17.98 1.56 -2.71
N LYS A 120 17.43 0.36 -2.63
CA LYS A 120 17.76 -0.78 -3.51
C LYS A 120 16.91 -0.79 -4.78
N ILE A 121 15.80 -0.08 -4.72
CA ILE A 121 14.79 0.11 -5.74
C ILE A 121 15.34 1.19 -6.70
N LYS A 122 16.29 0.81 -7.56
CA LYS A 122 16.65 1.57 -8.76
C LYS A 122 16.19 0.74 -9.97
N ASN A 123 15.34 1.32 -10.81
CA ASN A 123 14.84 0.70 -12.04
C ASN A 123 14.18 -0.69 -11.83
N THR A 124 13.55 -0.93 -10.67
CA THR A 124 12.77 -2.16 -10.49
C THR A 124 11.52 -2.07 -11.35
N GLN A 125 11.21 -3.17 -12.00
CA GLN A 125 10.01 -3.32 -12.80
C GLN A 125 9.11 -4.31 -12.06
N THR A 126 7.84 -3.96 -11.92
CA THR A 126 6.82 -4.90 -11.48
C THR A 126 6.00 -5.28 -12.69
N LEU A 127 6.00 -6.57 -13.01
CA LEU A 127 5.19 -7.15 -14.08
C LEU A 127 3.99 -7.84 -13.44
N TRP A 128 2.80 -7.53 -13.95
CA TRP A 128 1.60 -8.30 -13.63
C TRP A 128 1.44 -9.42 -14.65
N ASP A 129 1.22 -10.63 -14.14
CA ASP A 129 1.05 -11.88 -14.89
C ASP A 129 -0.39 -12.13 -15.34
N GLY A 130 -1.32 -11.20 -15.06
CA GLY A 130 -2.73 -11.35 -15.38
C GLY A 130 -3.50 -12.22 -14.37
N ARG A 131 -2.95 -12.48 -13.18
CA ARG A 131 -3.60 -13.28 -12.13
C ARG A 131 -3.96 -12.47 -10.89
N ASP A 132 -5.03 -12.88 -10.19
CA ASP A 132 -5.43 -12.26 -8.93
C ASP A 132 -4.59 -12.77 -7.73
N MET A 133 -4.91 -12.34 -6.52
CA MET A 133 -4.26 -12.80 -5.28
C MET A 133 -4.41 -14.30 -5.00
N HIS A 134 -5.38 -14.97 -5.62
CA HIS A 134 -5.64 -16.41 -5.49
C HIS A 134 -5.09 -17.21 -6.67
N ASP A 135 -4.21 -16.59 -7.47
CA ASP A 135 -3.58 -17.19 -8.65
C ASP A 135 -4.56 -17.57 -9.78
N ARG A 136 -5.77 -16.99 -9.76
CA ARG A 136 -6.78 -17.19 -10.81
C ARG A 136 -6.52 -16.24 -11.96
N GLU A 137 -6.62 -16.74 -13.18
CA GLU A 137 -6.49 -15.93 -14.38
C GLU A 137 -7.64 -14.92 -14.49
N MET A 138 -7.28 -13.66 -14.73
CA MET A 138 -8.24 -12.57 -14.86
C MET A 138 -8.69 -12.43 -16.32
N PRO A 139 -9.98 -12.16 -16.56
CA PRO A 139 -10.52 -12.02 -17.91
C PRO A 139 -9.90 -10.83 -18.64
N SER A 140 -9.94 -10.83 -19.97
CA SER A 140 -9.55 -9.67 -20.76
C SER A 140 -10.52 -8.51 -20.54
N GLY A 141 -9.99 -7.28 -20.55
CA GLY A 141 -10.76 -6.10 -20.15
C GLY A 141 -9.91 -4.92 -19.72
N ASP A 142 -10.59 -3.86 -19.28
CA ASP A 142 -9.97 -2.68 -18.70
C ASP A 142 -9.57 -2.92 -17.25
N TYR A 143 -8.34 -2.52 -16.92
CA TYR A 143 -7.77 -2.59 -15.59
C TYR A 143 -7.13 -1.26 -15.22
N TYR A 144 -6.91 -1.06 -13.93
CA TYR A 144 -6.23 0.11 -13.41
C TYR A 144 -5.05 -0.31 -12.55
N ALA A 145 -3.98 0.47 -12.55
CA ALA A 145 -2.90 0.35 -11.59
C ALA A 145 -2.89 1.61 -10.73
N SER A 146 -2.83 1.45 -9.41
CA SER A 146 -2.55 2.55 -8.49
C SER A 146 -1.14 2.41 -7.94
N LEU A 147 -0.34 3.46 -8.07
CA LEU A 147 0.95 3.58 -7.43
C LEU A 147 0.83 4.53 -6.24
N SER A 148 1.09 4.04 -5.04
CA SER A 148 1.12 4.83 -3.82
C SER A 148 2.53 4.92 -3.26
N ILE A 149 2.97 6.13 -2.91
CA ILE A 149 4.17 6.38 -2.10
C ILE A 149 3.69 6.78 -0.71
N ILE A 150 4.10 6.03 0.30
CA ILE A 150 3.79 6.26 1.71
C ILE A 150 5.08 6.72 2.38
N TYR A 151 5.11 7.97 2.82
CA TYR A 151 6.27 8.57 3.47
C TYR A 151 6.28 8.23 4.97
N SER A 152 7.45 8.35 5.61
CA SER A 152 7.62 8.04 7.04
C SER A 152 6.79 8.95 7.97
N ASP A 153 6.38 10.12 7.49
CA ASP A 153 5.49 11.05 8.20
C ASP A 153 4.00 10.68 8.04
N GLY A 154 3.69 9.58 7.35
CA GLY A 154 2.32 9.13 7.07
C GLY A 154 1.66 9.83 5.87
N LYS A 155 2.31 10.80 5.24
CA LYS A 155 1.81 11.41 4.00
C LYS A 155 1.75 10.33 2.91
N LYS A 156 0.70 10.38 2.09
CA LYS A 156 0.48 9.46 0.97
C LYS A 156 0.25 10.23 -0.32
N GLU A 157 0.95 9.84 -1.38
CA GLU A 157 0.74 10.32 -2.74
C GLU A 157 0.34 9.14 -3.63
N THR A 158 -0.67 9.31 -4.48
CA THR A 158 -1.20 8.22 -5.31
C THR A 158 -1.41 8.68 -6.76
N LYS A 159 -0.95 7.86 -7.71
CA LYS A 159 -1.21 8.03 -9.14
C LYS A 159 -1.93 6.81 -9.70
N PHE A 160 -2.85 7.02 -10.63
CA PHE A 160 -3.62 5.98 -11.29
C PHE A 160 -3.24 5.89 -12.78
N PHE A 161 -3.24 4.67 -13.29
CA PHE A 161 -2.93 4.35 -14.68
C PHE A 161 -3.99 3.37 -15.18
N ARG A 162 -4.57 3.63 -16.36
CA ARG A 162 -5.47 2.68 -17.02
C ARG A 162 -4.68 1.87 -18.03
N PHE A 163 -4.97 0.58 -18.13
CA PHE A 163 -4.44 -0.30 -19.16
C PHE A 163 -5.47 -1.37 -19.51
N LYS A 164 -5.29 -2.04 -20.65
CA LYS A 164 -6.22 -3.06 -21.15
C LYS A 164 -5.48 -4.39 -21.29
N LYS A 165 -5.98 -5.44 -20.63
CA LYS A 165 -5.51 -6.82 -20.84
C LYS A 165 -6.10 -7.35 -22.13
N ASN A 166 -5.24 -7.78 -23.05
CA ASN A 166 -5.62 -8.51 -24.24
C ASN A 166 -5.47 -10.02 -23.98
N ASP A 167 -6.25 -10.84 -24.69
CA ASP A 167 -6.11 -12.30 -24.72
C ASP A 167 -4.77 -12.73 -25.34
#